data_AF-A0A2A2LBK5-F1
#
_entry.id   AF-A0A2A2LBK5-F1
#
_cell.length_a   1.000
_cell.length_b   1.000
_cell.length_c   1.000
_cell.angle_alpha   90.00
_cell.angle_beta   90.00
_cell.angle_gamma   90.00
#
_symmetry.space_group_name_H-M   'P 1'
#
loop_
_entity.id
_entity.type
_entity.pdbx_description
1 polymer ?
#
loop_
_entity_poly.entity_id
_entity_poly.type
_entity_poly.pdbx_seq_one_letter_code
_entity_poly.pdbx_strand_id
1 'polypeptide(L)'
;MSKALNLVRQLPYKSYTRKMIGYLYAISHGAEWIYDTDDDNRPIFGGLDTFDFADELSGVRFERNHSDPIINRLFNPYLFYGRPDMWPRGFPLEYFSQHNHTDANFRLCEVQKRAAVQQGLVDMDPDVDAIFRLLHANPTKVSSEHFNRHAPPIILGQKTYSPWNSQNSLFHRNAFFTMFLPTTVSFRTTDIWRSYFSQKLLHLIDEYVAFYPVNAVQIRNAHNYLKDFEDEQEVYLKSGELLKFLDEWKCSQMTTANCAIELAEQFGKMEFWQEGDVDLVKEWIHDLIQIGSVQKMDNFQDFIELCDKTNVTGYFAVADDAMLNFWQPINLDMVFHQWGTKSAVSGRGPWWPKFVGQAAMENAIKMVKDERNCSKICQKTIEEYQQRLLKRKIINESETAFTEMQKFQNWTVSDVPVNGYNLGPSAPGSRAWSLVKFYSENAAFYHPVKLSQIVSNLEERYKYCTTVVKAYNKVLFKNEKFENGIEKEIY
;
A
#
# COMPACT_ATOMS: atom_id res chain seq x y z
N MET A 1 15.56 1.65 20.68
CA MET A 1 14.17 1.21 20.90
C MET A 1 13.27 2.22 20.20
N SER A 2 12.67 1.89 19.04
CA SER A 2 11.69 2.81 18.44
C SER A 2 10.43 2.78 19.31
N LYS A 3 9.96 3.96 19.75
CA LYS A 3 8.65 4.06 20.39
C LYS A 3 7.61 3.71 19.33
N ALA A 4 6.93 2.57 19.48
CA ALA A 4 5.78 2.27 18.62
C ALA A 4 4.71 3.35 18.83
N LEU A 5 4.17 3.88 17.73
CA LEU A 5 3.14 4.91 17.68
C LEU A 5 1.87 4.46 18.42
N ASN A 6 1.23 5.37 19.14
CA ASN A 6 0.14 5.05 20.05
C ASN A 6 -1.12 4.61 19.31
N LEU A 7 -1.48 5.31 18.23
CA LEU A 7 -2.66 5.01 17.42
C LEU A 7 -2.65 3.56 16.93
N VAL A 8 -1.49 3.10 16.43
CA VAL A 8 -1.32 1.77 15.84
C VAL A 8 -1.72 0.63 16.80
N ARG A 9 -1.54 0.85 18.11
CA ARG A 9 -1.89 -0.12 19.15
C ARG A 9 -3.39 -0.19 19.43
N GLN A 10 -4.12 0.88 19.14
CA GLN A 10 -5.54 1.03 19.44
C GLN A 10 -6.44 0.71 18.24
N LEU A 11 -5.91 0.71 17.02
CA LEU A 11 -6.70 0.43 15.82
C LEU A 11 -7.25 -1.01 15.79
N PRO A 12 -8.54 -1.20 15.46
CA PRO A 12 -9.15 -2.52 15.39
C PRO A 12 -8.47 -3.41 14.35
N TYR A 13 -8.38 -4.70 14.63
CA TYR A 13 -7.88 -5.71 13.69
C TYR A 13 -8.89 -5.96 12.57
N LYS A 14 -8.40 -6.38 11.39
CA LYS A 14 -9.22 -6.65 10.20
C LYS A 14 -10.17 -5.50 9.84
N SER A 15 -9.75 -4.28 10.13
CA SER A 15 -10.51 -3.07 9.81
C SER A 15 -9.89 -2.33 8.64
N TYR A 16 -10.74 -1.75 7.80
CA TYR A 16 -10.37 -0.82 6.74
C TYR A 16 -9.56 0.38 7.28
N THR A 17 -9.87 0.85 8.49
CA THR A 17 -9.21 2.04 9.09
C THR A 17 -7.72 1.82 9.40
N ARG A 18 -7.22 0.59 9.30
CA ARG A 18 -5.78 0.28 9.42
C ARG A 18 -4.93 0.87 8.29
N LYS A 19 -5.54 1.42 7.23
CA LYS A 19 -4.83 2.25 6.25
C LYS A 19 -4.01 3.37 6.91
N MET A 20 -4.49 3.92 8.05
CA MET A 20 -3.77 4.93 8.83
C MET A 20 -2.37 4.49 9.29
N ILE A 21 -2.11 3.19 9.46
CA ILE A 21 -0.77 2.68 9.76
C ILE A 21 0.17 2.92 8.57
N GLY A 22 -0.33 2.67 7.35
CA GLY A 22 0.39 2.97 6.11
C GLY A 22 0.63 4.47 5.94
N TYR A 23 -0.36 5.31 6.28
CA TYR A 23 -0.18 6.76 6.27
C TYR A 23 0.93 7.19 7.24
N LEU A 24 0.85 6.82 8.52
CA LEU A 24 1.88 7.16 9.50
C LEU A 24 3.27 6.66 9.11
N TYR A 25 3.34 5.44 8.54
CA TYR A 25 4.59 4.90 8.01
C TYR A 25 5.16 5.81 6.92
N ALA A 26 4.37 6.15 5.89
CA ALA A 26 4.80 7.03 4.80
C ALA A 26 5.24 8.41 5.32
N ILE A 27 4.45 9.02 6.21
CA ILE A 27 4.73 10.33 6.81
C ILE A 27 6.05 10.30 7.60
N SER A 28 6.27 9.25 8.41
CA SER A 28 7.50 9.09 9.18
C SER A 28 8.76 8.93 8.33
N HIS A 29 8.61 8.49 7.07
CA HIS A 29 9.70 8.36 6.11
C HIS A 29 9.80 9.55 5.15
N GLY A 30 9.16 10.69 5.48
CA GLY A 30 9.32 11.94 4.73
C GLY A 30 8.50 12.01 3.45
N ALA A 31 7.39 11.28 3.35
CA ALA A 31 6.49 11.40 2.21
C ALA A 31 6.02 12.86 2.03
N GLU A 32 6.10 13.39 0.82
CA GLU A 32 5.49 14.68 0.47
C GLU A 32 4.06 14.53 -0.07
N TRP A 33 3.78 13.37 -0.64
CA TRP A 33 2.51 13.00 -1.23
C TRP A 33 2.12 11.59 -0.81
N ILE A 34 0.84 11.36 -0.53
CA ILE A 34 0.27 10.03 -0.29
C ILE A 34 -0.92 9.84 -1.22
N TYR A 35 -0.86 8.81 -2.05
CA TYR A 35 -1.99 8.37 -2.86
C TYR A 35 -2.78 7.31 -2.11
N ASP A 36 -4.02 7.64 -1.77
CA ASP A 36 -4.98 6.77 -1.11
C ASP A 36 -5.89 6.13 -2.16
N THR A 37 -5.85 4.80 -2.20
CA THR A 37 -6.61 4.01 -3.17
C THR A 37 -7.09 2.69 -2.57
N ASP A 38 -8.05 2.07 -3.24
CA ASP A 38 -8.57 0.74 -2.93
C ASP A 38 -7.97 -0.31 -3.88
N ASP A 39 -8.05 -1.59 -3.51
CA ASP A 39 -7.43 -2.71 -4.24
C ASP A 39 -8.15 -3.08 -5.55
N ASP A 40 -9.37 -2.56 -5.74
CA ASP A 40 -10.21 -2.72 -6.93
C ASP A 40 -10.13 -1.52 -7.90
N ASN A 41 -9.36 -0.48 -7.56
CA ASN A 41 -9.09 0.68 -8.41
C ASN A 41 -7.86 0.45 -9.28
N ARG A 42 -7.97 0.80 -10.56
CA ARG A 42 -6.86 0.72 -11.53
C ARG A 42 -6.65 2.08 -12.18
N PRO A 43 -5.48 2.73 -11.99
CA PRO A 43 -5.15 3.95 -12.70
C PRO A 43 -5.16 3.75 -14.22
N ILE A 44 -5.69 4.72 -14.95
CA ILE A 44 -5.79 4.77 -16.41
C ILE A 44 -5.38 6.16 -16.91
N PHE A 45 -5.15 6.31 -18.21
CA PHE A 45 -4.92 7.62 -18.85
C PHE A 45 -3.82 8.48 -18.19
N GLY A 46 -2.66 7.89 -17.88
CA GLY A 46 -1.56 8.59 -17.21
C GLY A 46 -1.55 8.42 -15.70
N GLY A 47 -2.64 7.91 -15.10
CA GLY A 47 -2.70 7.56 -13.69
C GLY A 47 -2.36 8.76 -12.80
N LEU A 48 -1.32 8.63 -11.97
CA LEU A 48 -0.93 9.68 -11.03
C LEU A 48 -0.42 10.95 -11.71
N ASP A 49 0.10 10.88 -12.93
CA ASP A 49 0.65 12.04 -13.66
C ASP A 49 -0.45 13.05 -14.07
N THR A 50 -1.71 12.69 -13.89
CA THR A 50 -2.87 13.56 -14.16
C THR A 50 -3.23 14.48 -13.00
N PHE A 51 -2.63 14.28 -11.83
CA PHE A 51 -2.75 15.18 -10.67
C PHE A 51 -1.72 16.31 -10.75
N ASP A 52 -1.98 17.41 -10.04
CA ASP A 52 -1.08 18.56 -10.05
C ASP A 52 -0.10 18.51 -8.86
N PHE A 53 1.20 18.43 -9.17
CA PHE A 53 2.26 18.44 -8.15
C PHE A 53 2.92 19.81 -7.98
N ALA A 54 2.71 20.73 -8.92
CA ALA A 54 3.27 22.08 -8.89
C ALA A 54 2.62 22.95 -7.80
N ASP A 55 3.38 23.83 -7.15
CA ASP A 55 2.87 24.66 -6.06
C ASP A 55 1.76 25.63 -6.48
N GLU A 56 1.91 26.20 -7.68
CA GLU A 56 0.99 27.12 -8.33
C GLU A 56 0.58 26.57 -9.70
N LEU A 57 -0.67 26.83 -10.08
CA LEU A 57 -1.26 26.38 -11.33
C LEU A 57 -2.28 27.38 -11.87
N SER A 58 -2.56 27.31 -13.17
CA SER A 58 -3.68 28.01 -13.81
C SER A 58 -4.87 27.04 -13.95
N GLY A 59 -6.10 27.47 -13.70
CA GLY A 59 -7.25 26.58 -13.87
C GLY A 59 -8.59 27.15 -13.44
N VAL A 60 -9.58 26.27 -13.28
CA VAL A 60 -10.93 26.64 -12.87
C VAL A 60 -11.08 26.49 -11.37
N ARG A 61 -11.80 27.42 -10.77
CA ARG A 61 -12.18 27.39 -9.36
C ARG A 61 -13.69 27.57 -9.21
N PHE A 62 -14.30 26.77 -8.35
CA PHE A 62 -15.67 26.97 -7.91
C PHE A 62 -15.68 27.85 -6.65
N GLU A 63 -16.28 29.04 -6.72
CA GLU A 63 -16.35 29.98 -5.62
C GLU A 63 -17.73 30.63 -5.52
N ARG A 64 -18.13 30.92 -4.27
CA ARG A 64 -19.41 31.52 -3.91
C ARG A 64 -19.19 32.56 -2.82
N ASN A 65 -20.16 33.43 -2.59
CA ASN A 65 -20.05 34.37 -1.49
C ASN A 65 -20.10 33.60 -0.16
N HIS A 66 -19.18 33.88 0.76
CA HIS A 66 -19.11 33.22 2.06
C HIS A 66 -20.37 33.45 2.93
N SER A 67 -21.17 34.48 2.61
CA SER A 67 -22.45 34.76 3.25
C SER A 67 -23.63 34.01 2.60
N ASP A 68 -23.40 33.32 1.49
CA ASP A 68 -24.46 32.52 0.86
C ASP A 68 -24.87 31.36 1.77
N PRO A 69 -26.16 30.96 1.74
CA PRO A 69 -26.62 29.75 2.39
C PRO A 69 -25.76 28.54 1.98
N ILE A 70 -25.50 27.64 2.94
CA ILE A 70 -24.61 26.48 2.73
C ILE A 70 -24.98 25.65 1.50
N ILE A 71 -26.27 25.50 1.21
CA ILE A 71 -26.79 24.79 0.02
C ILE A 71 -26.18 25.31 -1.29
N ASN A 72 -25.98 26.63 -1.41
CA ASN A 72 -25.41 27.24 -2.61
C ASN A 72 -23.89 27.08 -2.68
N ARG A 73 -23.25 26.71 -1.57
CA ARG A 73 -21.81 26.47 -1.44
C ARG A 73 -21.44 24.98 -1.49
N LEU A 74 -22.42 24.12 -1.76
CA LEU A 74 -22.15 22.72 -2.06
C LEU A 74 -21.73 22.56 -3.50
N PHE A 75 -20.86 21.59 -3.76
CA PHE A 75 -20.40 21.26 -5.10
C PHE A 75 -20.63 19.78 -5.37
N ASN A 76 -21.40 19.47 -6.41
CA ASN A 76 -21.53 18.11 -6.92
C ASN A 76 -20.54 17.89 -8.08
N PRO A 77 -19.39 17.21 -7.86
CA PRO A 77 -18.42 16.98 -8.92
C PRO A 77 -19.04 16.21 -10.09
N TYR A 78 -19.94 15.25 -9.82
CA TYR A 78 -20.50 14.42 -10.88
C TYR A 78 -21.34 15.26 -11.86
N LEU A 79 -22.09 16.24 -11.35
CA LEU A 79 -22.80 17.24 -12.17
C LEU A 79 -21.83 18.02 -13.08
N PHE A 80 -20.73 18.54 -12.52
CA PHE A 80 -19.73 19.31 -13.28
C PHE A 80 -19.07 18.47 -14.38
N TYR A 81 -18.82 17.19 -14.09
CA TYR A 81 -18.25 16.23 -15.02
C TYR A 81 -19.31 15.53 -15.89
N GLY A 82 -20.47 16.15 -16.11
CA GLY A 82 -21.44 15.76 -17.13
C GLY A 82 -22.49 14.73 -16.71
N ARG A 83 -22.65 14.49 -15.40
CA ARG A 83 -23.63 13.55 -14.83
C ARG A 83 -24.64 14.26 -13.93
N PRO A 84 -25.63 14.98 -14.51
CA PRO A 84 -26.65 15.68 -13.73
C PRO A 84 -27.59 14.75 -12.97
N ASP A 85 -27.59 13.47 -13.33
CA ASP A 85 -28.36 12.40 -12.72
C ASP A 85 -27.66 11.77 -11.50
N MET A 86 -26.39 12.09 -11.24
CA MET A 86 -25.56 11.42 -10.22
C MET A 86 -25.09 12.38 -9.12
N TRP A 87 -24.73 11.80 -7.97
CA TRP A 87 -24.08 12.50 -6.87
C TRP A 87 -23.08 11.58 -6.15
N PRO A 88 -21.99 12.13 -5.58
CA PRO A 88 -21.07 11.35 -4.77
C PRO A 88 -21.73 10.85 -3.48
N ARG A 89 -21.32 9.67 -2.98
CA ARG A 89 -21.72 9.21 -1.65
C ARG A 89 -21.40 10.30 -0.61
N GLY A 90 -22.34 10.62 0.26
CA GLY A 90 -22.18 11.71 1.21
C GLY A 90 -22.80 13.03 0.80
N PHE A 91 -23.33 13.15 -0.42
CA PHE A 91 -23.99 14.39 -0.83
C PHE A 91 -25.31 14.53 -0.06
N PRO A 92 -25.63 15.68 0.56
CA PRO A 92 -26.87 15.84 1.30
C PRO A 92 -28.07 15.77 0.35
N LEU A 93 -28.84 14.68 0.45
CA LEU A 93 -29.91 14.35 -0.48
C LEU A 93 -31.07 15.35 -0.43
N GLU A 94 -31.30 15.99 0.72
CA GLU A 94 -32.28 17.06 0.87
C GLU A 94 -31.98 18.29 0.01
N TYR A 95 -30.73 18.42 -0.48
CA TYR A 95 -30.27 19.51 -1.31
C TYR A 95 -30.10 19.14 -2.78
N PHE A 96 -30.06 17.84 -3.12
CA PHE A 96 -29.78 17.39 -4.48
C PHE A 96 -30.71 18.00 -5.53
N SER A 97 -32.03 17.97 -5.33
CA SER A 97 -33.02 18.49 -6.30
C SER A 97 -33.01 20.02 -6.44
N GLN A 98 -32.48 20.73 -5.46
CA GLN A 98 -32.38 22.19 -5.43
C GLN A 98 -31.03 22.67 -5.96
N HIS A 99 -30.08 21.75 -6.11
CA HIS A 99 -28.71 22.06 -6.46
C HIS A 99 -28.54 22.12 -7.98
N ASN A 100 -28.18 23.30 -8.50
CA ASN A 100 -27.67 23.43 -9.86
C ASN A 100 -26.35 24.20 -9.85
N HIS A 101 -25.42 23.78 -10.71
CA HIS A 101 -24.25 24.59 -11.01
C HIS A 101 -24.69 25.66 -12.01
N THR A 102 -24.79 26.91 -11.55
CA THR A 102 -24.92 28.05 -12.46
C THR A 102 -23.53 28.56 -12.89
N ASP A 103 -23.41 28.99 -14.14
CA ASP A 103 -22.13 29.43 -14.74
C ASP A 103 -21.44 30.56 -13.95
N ALA A 104 -22.21 31.37 -13.22
CA ALA A 104 -21.71 32.50 -12.42
C ALA A 104 -20.83 32.09 -11.21
N ASN A 105 -20.72 30.79 -10.91
CA ASN A 105 -19.97 30.28 -9.76
C ASN A 105 -18.55 29.81 -10.13
N PHE A 106 -18.22 29.80 -11.42
CA PHE A 106 -16.92 29.35 -11.91
C PHE A 106 -16.03 30.56 -12.21
N ARG A 107 -14.78 30.50 -11.74
CA ARG A 107 -13.75 31.50 -12.00
C ARG A 107 -12.57 30.86 -12.70
N LEU A 108 -12.09 31.49 -13.76
CA LEU A 108 -10.82 31.13 -14.37
C LEU A 108 -9.70 31.91 -13.65
N CYS A 109 -8.76 31.19 -13.06
CA CYS A 109 -7.63 31.74 -12.33
C CYS A 109 -6.35 31.51 -13.14
N GLU A 110 -5.65 32.60 -13.47
CA GLU A 110 -4.35 32.53 -14.16
C GLU A 110 -3.26 31.95 -13.24
N VAL A 111 -3.30 32.31 -11.96
CA VAL A 111 -2.42 31.76 -10.92
C VAL A 111 -3.26 31.47 -9.69
N GLN A 112 -3.20 30.22 -9.21
CA GLN A 112 -3.80 29.79 -7.96
C GLN A 112 -2.95 28.71 -7.30
N LYS A 113 -3.01 28.65 -5.97
CA LYS A 113 -2.39 27.58 -5.18
C LYS A 113 -3.04 26.23 -5.51
N ARG A 114 -2.24 25.17 -5.59
CA ARG A 114 -2.74 23.79 -5.74
C ARG A 114 -3.64 23.38 -4.57
N ALA A 115 -4.51 22.42 -4.81
CA ALA A 115 -5.23 21.76 -3.74
C ALA A 115 -4.34 20.76 -2.98
N ALA A 116 -4.46 20.76 -1.65
CA ALA A 116 -3.77 19.81 -0.79
C ALA A 116 -4.42 18.43 -0.81
N VAL A 117 -5.69 18.34 -1.19
CA VAL A 117 -6.38 17.07 -1.48
C VAL A 117 -6.93 17.12 -2.89
N GLN A 118 -6.58 16.13 -3.69
CA GLN A 118 -6.99 16.01 -5.08
C GLN A 118 -7.72 14.68 -5.28
N GLN A 119 -9.01 14.75 -5.55
CA GLN A 119 -9.86 13.58 -5.79
C GLN A 119 -10.01 13.36 -7.29
N GLY A 120 -9.50 12.24 -7.80
CA GLY A 120 -9.74 11.82 -9.18
C GLY A 120 -11.08 11.09 -9.31
N LEU A 121 -11.82 11.36 -10.38
CA LEU A 121 -13.01 10.58 -10.70
C LEU A 121 -12.65 9.17 -11.17
N VAL A 122 -13.60 8.25 -10.97
CA VAL A 122 -13.44 6.83 -11.24
C VAL A 122 -14.54 6.37 -12.17
N ASP A 123 -14.17 5.81 -13.32
CA ASP A 123 -15.12 5.27 -14.29
C ASP A 123 -15.55 3.83 -13.95
N MET A 124 -16.55 3.36 -14.67
CA MET A 124 -17.22 2.06 -14.57
C MET A 124 -18.12 1.96 -13.35
N ASP A 125 -17.56 1.87 -12.15
CA ASP A 125 -18.31 1.75 -10.89
C ASP A 125 -17.94 2.87 -9.90
N PRO A 126 -18.31 4.13 -10.18
CA PRO A 126 -17.98 5.26 -9.33
C PRO A 126 -18.58 5.15 -7.94
N ASP A 127 -18.04 5.97 -7.04
CA ASP A 127 -18.53 6.04 -5.67
C ASP A 127 -19.81 6.85 -5.55
N VAL A 128 -20.91 6.16 -5.76
CA VAL A 128 -22.28 6.60 -5.50
C VAL A 128 -22.83 5.87 -4.29
N ASP A 129 -23.85 6.45 -3.68
CA ASP A 129 -24.54 5.85 -2.55
C ASP A 129 -25.42 4.65 -2.95
N ALA A 130 -25.89 3.93 -1.94
CA ALA A 130 -26.74 2.76 -2.11
C ALA A 130 -28.10 3.11 -2.73
N ILE A 131 -28.65 4.31 -2.50
CA ILE A 131 -29.91 4.74 -3.12
C ILE A 131 -29.76 4.79 -4.64
N PHE A 132 -28.72 5.44 -5.14
CA PHE A 132 -28.44 5.49 -6.57
C PHE A 132 -28.26 4.08 -7.15
N ARG A 133 -27.51 3.22 -6.45
CA ARG A 133 -27.27 1.82 -6.87
C ARG A 133 -28.57 1.01 -6.90
N LEU A 134 -29.42 1.13 -5.89
CA LEU A 134 -30.72 0.42 -5.84
C LEU A 134 -31.65 0.83 -6.98
N LEU A 135 -31.55 2.08 -7.45
CA LEU A 135 -32.38 2.60 -8.54
C LEU A 135 -31.83 2.26 -9.93
N HIS A 136 -30.51 2.21 -10.11
CA HIS A 136 -29.87 2.18 -11.43
C HIS A 136 -29.01 0.95 -11.71
N ALA A 137 -28.51 0.26 -10.68
CA ALA A 137 -27.61 -0.87 -10.89
C ALA A 137 -28.35 -2.07 -11.47
N ASN A 138 -27.68 -2.77 -12.40
CA ASN A 138 -28.16 -4.03 -12.93
C ASN A 138 -27.37 -5.19 -12.31
N PRO A 139 -27.99 -6.10 -11.52
CA PRO A 139 -27.28 -7.20 -10.87
C PRO A 139 -26.58 -8.17 -11.83
N THR A 140 -26.94 -8.14 -13.11
CA THR A 140 -26.41 -9.05 -14.14
C THR A 140 -25.40 -8.41 -15.08
N LYS A 141 -25.15 -7.10 -14.96
CA LYS A 141 -24.20 -6.36 -15.81
C LYS A 141 -23.24 -5.56 -14.94
N VAL A 142 -21.98 -5.53 -15.36
CA VAL A 142 -20.99 -4.64 -14.76
C VAL A 142 -21.43 -3.20 -15.01
N SER A 143 -21.29 -2.36 -13.99
CA SER A 143 -21.54 -0.93 -14.09
C SER A 143 -20.64 -0.31 -15.17
N SER A 144 -21.19 0.60 -15.98
CA SER A 144 -20.49 1.23 -17.10
C SER A 144 -20.74 2.74 -17.08
N GLU A 145 -20.63 3.33 -15.90
CA GLU A 145 -20.80 4.76 -15.72
C GLU A 145 -19.54 5.49 -16.17
N HIS A 146 -19.74 6.59 -16.91
CA HIS A 146 -18.65 7.40 -17.44
C HIS A 146 -18.86 8.87 -17.12
N PHE A 147 -17.76 9.61 -16.97
CA PHE A 147 -17.76 11.06 -16.84
C PHE A 147 -17.11 11.77 -18.03
N ASN A 148 -17.37 13.07 -18.17
CA ASN A 148 -16.74 13.91 -19.17
C ASN A 148 -15.26 14.15 -18.86
N ARG A 149 -14.37 13.39 -19.51
CA ARG A 149 -12.92 13.54 -19.41
C ARG A 149 -12.34 14.87 -19.92
N HIS A 150 -13.12 15.66 -20.64
CA HIS A 150 -12.67 16.93 -21.24
C HIS A 150 -12.94 18.15 -20.35
N ALA A 151 -13.73 17.99 -19.28
CA ALA A 151 -13.86 19.04 -18.27
C ALA A 151 -12.49 19.21 -17.56
N PRO A 152 -12.09 20.43 -17.22
CA PRO A 152 -10.80 20.67 -16.55
C PRO A 152 -10.86 20.28 -15.07
N PRO A 153 -9.71 20.07 -14.40
CA PRO A 153 -9.66 20.04 -12.95
C PRO A 153 -10.29 21.29 -12.34
N ILE A 154 -10.92 21.12 -11.18
CA ILE A 154 -11.62 22.21 -10.49
C ILE A 154 -11.28 22.25 -9.01
N ILE A 155 -10.80 23.42 -8.56
CA ILE A 155 -10.52 23.70 -7.16
C ILE A 155 -11.77 24.24 -6.47
N LEU A 156 -12.06 23.76 -5.27
CA LEU A 156 -13.10 24.29 -4.40
C LEU A 156 -12.56 25.45 -3.59
N GLY A 157 -13.19 26.62 -3.71
CA GLY A 157 -12.84 27.79 -2.93
C GLY A 157 -13.18 27.66 -1.44
N GLN A 158 -12.72 28.62 -0.65
CA GLN A 158 -12.96 28.65 0.79
C GLN A 158 -14.45 28.52 1.14
N LYS A 159 -14.73 27.75 2.20
CA LYS A 159 -16.09 27.48 2.70
C LYS A 159 -17.04 26.86 1.68
N THR A 160 -16.54 26.27 0.60
CA THR A 160 -17.32 25.40 -0.27
C THR A 160 -17.05 23.95 0.10
N TYR A 161 -18.04 23.07 -0.08
CA TYR A 161 -17.94 21.69 0.36
C TYR A 161 -18.39 20.71 -0.71
N SER A 162 -17.71 19.58 -0.77
CA SER A 162 -18.12 18.40 -1.52
C SER A 162 -17.62 17.13 -0.84
N PRO A 163 -18.43 16.09 -0.68
CA PRO A 163 -17.95 14.84 -0.12
C PRO A 163 -17.00 14.14 -1.11
N TRP A 164 -16.03 13.41 -0.57
CA TRP A 164 -15.09 12.60 -1.34
C TRP A 164 -14.65 11.38 -0.53
N ASN A 165 -14.25 10.31 -1.22
CA ASN A 165 -13.96 8.99 -0.65
C ASN A 165 -12.46 8.69 -0.58
N SER A 166 -12.05 7.45 -0.32
CA SER A 166 -10.63 7.04 -0.30
C SER A 166 -10.17 6.25 -1.52
N GLN A 167 -10.92 6.25 -2.61
CA GLN A 167 -10.66 5.35 -3.75
C GLN A 167 -9.53 5.85 -4.66
N ASN A 168 -9.39 7.17 -4.78
CA ASN A 168 -8.56 7.81 -5.78
C ASN A 168 -8.19 9.24 -5.36
N SER A 169 -7.56 9.35 -4.19
CA SER A 169 -7.31 10.63 -3.54
C SER A 169 -5.82 10.82 -3.34
N LEU A 170 -5.29 11.93 -3.84
CA LEU A 170 -3.91 12.32 -3.63
C LEU A 170 -3.84 13.41 -2.56
N PHE A 171 -3.04 13.17 -1.51
CA PHE A 171 -2.85 14.08 -0.39
C PHE A 171 -1.45 14.67 -0.43
N HIS A 172 -1.35 15.99 -0.39
CA HIS A 172 -0.12 16.71 -0.11
C HIS A 172 0.17 16.68 1.40
N ARG A 173 1.44 16.81 1.79
CA ARG A 173 1.86 16.84 3.21
C ARG A 173 1.11 17.84 4.08
N ASN A 174 0.64 18.94 3.48
CA ASN A 174 -0.15 19.96 4.20
C ASN A 174 -1.52 19.43 4.65
N ALA A 175 -2.05 18.38 4.03
CA ALA A 175 -3.33 17.75 4.39
C ALA A 175 -3.18 16.50 5.28
N PHE A 176 -1.97 16.04 5.57
CA PHE A 176 -1.78 14.77 6.28
C PHE A 176 -2.47 14.72 7.64
N PHE A 177 -2.49 15.82 8.38
CA PHE A 177 -3.16 15.88 9.68
C PHE A 177 -4.67 15.62 9.61
N THR A 178 -5.29 15.71 8.43
CA THR A 178 -6.72 15.44 8.23
C THR A 178 -7.02 14.03 7.72
N MET A 179 -6.00 13.18 7.48
CA MET A 179 -6.18 11.82 6.92
C MET A 179 -6.73 10.78 7.91
N PHE A 180 -7.19 11.21 9.09
CA PHE A 180 -7.75 10.33 10.10
C PHE A 180 -9.05 9.65 9.61
N LEU A 181 -9.15 8.33 9.79
CA LEU A 181 -10.34 7.55 9.47
C LEU A 181 -11.06 7.09 10.75
N PRO A 182 -12.30 7.55 11.01
CA PRO A 182 -13.06 7.15 12.20
C PRO A 182 -13.38 5.65 12.16
N THR A 183 -13.31 5.01 13.32
CA THR A 183 -13.40 3.57 13.55
C THR A 183 -14.73 3.14 14.18
N THR A 184 -15.49 4.06 14.77
CA THR A 184 -16.75 3.77 15.46
C THR A 184 -17.97 3.88 14.54
N VAL A 185 -17.77 4.38 13.32
CA VAL A 185 -18.79 4.47 12.27
C VAL A 185 -18.69 3.31 11.29
N SER A 186 -19.72 3.14 10.45
CA SER A 186 -19.71 2.09 9.43
C SER A 186 -18.57 2.29 8.42
N PHE A 187 -18.19 1.20 7.76
CA PHE A 187 -17.20 1.23 6.67
C PHE A 187 -17.63 2.16 5.51
N ARG A 188 -18.93 2.31 5.25
CA ARG A 188 -19.43 3.18 4.16
C ARG A 188 -19.47 4.66 4.53
N THR A 189 -19.36 4.96 5.82
CA THR A 189 -19.48 6.31 6.40
C THR A 189 -18.11 6.92 6.74
N THR A 190 -17.11 6.09 7.03
CA THR A 190 -15.80 6.51 7.55
C THR A 190 -15.08 7.56 6.71
N ASP A 191 -14.94 7.32 5.41
CA ASP A 191 -14.19 8.17 4.49
C ASP A 191 -14.94 9.46 4.15
N ILE A 192 -16.28 9.38 4.12
CA ILE A 192 -17.19 10.49 3.92
C ILE A 192 -17.14 11.46 5.11
N TRP A 193 -17.23 10.99 6.36
CA TRP A 193 -17.09 11.88 7.52
C TRP A 193 -15.71 12.50 7.62
N ARG A 194 -14.64 11.73 7.34
CA ARG A 194 -13.29 12.28 7.19
C ARG A 194 -13.28 13.40 6.13
N SER A 195 -13.99 13.27 5.02
CA SER A 195 -13.97 14.25 3.94
C SER A 195 -14.48 15.63 4.39
N TYR A 196 -15.56 15.68 5.18
CA TYR A 196 -16.14 16.93 5.69
C TYR A 196 -15.30 17.51 6.83
N PHE A 197 -14.86 16.65 7.75
CA PHE A 197 -13.92 17.01 8.82
C PHE A 197 -12.64 17.63 8.24
N SER A 198 -12.07 17.00 7.20
CA SER A 198 -10.87 17.47 6.51
C SER A 198 -11.07 18.83 5.87
N GLN A 199 -12.13 19.01 5.09
CA GLN A 199 -12.39 20.27 4.39
C GLN A 199 -12.46 21.44 5.37
N LYS A 200 -13.13 21.27 6.51
CA LYS A 200 -13.19 22.34 7.52
C LYS A 200 -11.82 22.73 8.05
N LEU A 201 -10.95 21.75 8.32
CA LEU A 201 -9.60 22.00 8.82
C LEU A 201 -8.67 22.59 7.76
N LEU A 202 -8.79 22.14 6.50
CA LEU A 202 -8.03 22.70 5.38
C LEU A 202 -8.39 24.18 5.15
N HIS A 203 -9.67 24.53 5.29
CA HIS A 203 -10.12 25.92 5.23
C HIS A 203 -9.41 26.83 6.26
N LEU A 204 -9.08 26.32 7.47
CA LEU A 204 -8.39 27.11 8.50
C LEU A 204 -6.95 27.48 8.14
N ILE A 205 -6.29 26.68 7.29
CA ILE A 205 -4.88 26.85 6.92
C ILE A 205 -4.70 27.29 5.47
N ASP A 206 -5.78 27.78 4.86
CA ASP A 206 -5.81 28.18 3.45
C ASP A 206 -5.33 27.09 2.49
N GLU A 207 -5.81 25.87 2.73
CA GLU A 207 -5.66 24.72 1.84
C GLU A 207 -7.00 24.33 1.22
N TYR A 208 -6.92 23.74 0.03
CA TYR A 208 -8.06 23.51 -0.83
C TYR A 208 -8.24 22.03 -1.18
N VAL A 209 -9.45 21.68 -1.60
CA VAL A 209 -9.78 20.39 -2.21
C VAL A 209 -10.07 20.61 -3.69
N ALA A 210 -9.64 19.69 -4.54
CA ALA A 210 -9.90 19.72 -5.97
C ALA A 210 -10.44 18.39 -6.47
N PHE A 211 -11.22 18.46 -7.54
CA PHE A 211 -11.70 17.29 -8.26
C PHE A 211 -11.08 17.26 -9.64
N TYR A 212 -10.59 16.09 -10.04
CA TYR A 212 -9.91 15.85 -11.31
C TYR A 212 -10.77 14.98 -12.22
N PRO A 213 -10.59 15.10 -13.55
CA PRO A 213 -11.21 14.21 -14.52
C PRO A 213 -10.86 12.75 -14.25
N VAL A 214 -11.57 11.86 -14.92
CA VAL A 214 -11.37 10.41 -14.76
C VAL A 214 -9.93 10.02 -15.08
N ASN A 215 -9.28 9.40 -14.10
CA ASN A 215 -7.94 8.84 -14.20
C ASN A 215 -7.82 7.46 -13.54
N ALA A 216 -8.94 6.86 -13.12
CA ALA A 216 -9.01 5.48 -12.65
C ALA A 216 -10.29 4.78 -13.13
N VAL A 217 -10.26 3.45 -13.23
CA VAL A 217 -11.45 2.61 -13.34
C VAL A 217 -11.58 1.73 -12.11
N GLN A 218 -12.82 1.43 -11.71
CA GLN A 218 -13.09 0.43 -10.68
C GLN A 218 -14.00 -0.66 -11.23
N ILE A 219 -13.64 -1.92 -10.97
CA ILE A 219 -14.43 -3.08 -11.37
C ILE A 219 -14.69 -3.91 -10.11
N ARG A 220 -15.90 -3.77 -9.54
CA ARG A 220 -16.30 -4.44 -8.31
C ARG A 220 -16.96 -5.79 -8.53
N ASN A 221 -16.95 -6.59 -7.46
CA ASN A 221 -17.84 -7.74 -7.32
C ASN A 221 -19.25 -7.27 -6.95
N ALA A 222 -20.26 -8.12 -7.16
CA ALA A 222 -21.63 -7.79 -6.76
C ALA A 222 -21.74 -7.57 -5.24
N HIS A 223 -22.23 -6.40 -4.83
CA HIS A 223 -22.52 -6.05 -3.44
C HIS A 223 -23.98 -6.32 -3.08
N ASN A 224 -24.28 -6.36 -1.78
CA ASN A 224 -25.65 -6.28 -1.29
C ASN A 224 -26.02 -4.82 -1.04
N TYR A 225 -26.61 -4.17 -2.04
CA TYR A 225 -26.94 -2.74 -1.97
C TYR A 225 -27.95 -2.38 -0.86
N LEU A 226 -28.80 -3.32 -0.43
CA LEU A 226 -29.66 -3.07 0.73
C LEU A 226 -28.86 -3.01 2.03
N LYS A 227 -27.81 -3.84 2.14
CA LYS A 227 -26.91 -3.76 3.29
C LYS A 227 -26.10 -2.47 3.28
N ASP A 228 -25.62 -2.06 2.11
CA ASP A 228 -24.93 -0.77 1.95
C ASP A 228 -25.84 0.40 2.35
N PHE A 229 -27.14 0.35 2.01
CA PHE A 229 -28.12 1.36 2.43
C PHE A 229 -28.25 1.46 3.95
N GLU A 230 -28.32 0.32 4.65
CA GLU A 230 -28.33 0.30 6.13
C GLU A 230 -27.05 0.93 6.70
N ASP A 231 -25.89 0.57 6.14
CA ASP A 231 -24.59 1.04 6.61
C ASP A 231 -24.36 2.52 6.28
N GLU A 232 -25.04 3.08 5.28
CA GLU A 232 -24.97 4.49 4.87
C GLU A 232 -26.03 5.40 5.55
N GLN A 233 -26.90 4.84 6.41
CA GLN A 233 -28.04 5.55 6.97
C GLN A 233 -27.66 6.87 7.69
N GLU A 234 -26.55 6.88 8.45
CA GLU A 234 -26.09 8.09 9.13
C GLU A 234 -25.73 9.20 8.15
N VAL A 235 -25.09 8.83 7.04
CA VAL A 235 -24.68 9.79 6.00
C VAL A 235 -25.91 10.47 5.40
N TYR A 236 -26.97 9.72 5.10
CA TYR A 236 -28.19 10.29 4.55
C TYR A 236 -28.90 11.24 5.51
N LEU A 237 -28.94 10.91 6.79
CA LEU A 237 -29.73 11.64 7.78
C LEU A 237 -28.98 12.84 8.38
N LYS A 238 -27.64 12.78 8.43
CA LYS A 238 -26.84 13.73 9.20
C LYS A 238 -25.95 14.66 8.35
N SER A 239 -25.79 14.43 7.04
CA SER A 239 -24.85 15.22 6.23
C SER A 239 -25.20 16.72 6.16
N GLY A 240 -26.49 17.06 5.98
CA GLY A 240 -26.90 18.47 5.96
C GLY A 240 -26.78 19.16 7.32
N GLU A 241 -27.05 18.45 8.43
CA GLU A 241 -26.81 18.95 9.78
C GLU A 241 -25.32 19.19 10.04
N LEU A 242 -24.48 18.22 9.67
CA LEU A 242 -23.03 18.35 9.79
C LEU A 242 -22.52 19.58 9.04
N LEU A 243 -22.97 19.80 7.82
CA LEU A 243 -22.55 20.95 7.02
C LEU A 243 -22.94 22.29 7.62
N LYS A 244 -24.15 22.40 8.19
CA LYS A 244 -24.58 23.62 8.91
C LYS A 244 -23.67 23.86 10.11
N PHE A 245 -23.40 22.83 10.90
CA PHE A 245 -22.49 22.90 12.03
C PHE A 245 -21.08 23.34 11.59
N LEU A 246 -20.51 22.69 10.57
CA LEU A 246 -19.18 23.01 10.07
C LEU A 246 -19.10 24.43 9.51
N ASP A 247 -20.18 24.94 8.92
CA ASP A 247 -20.22 26.31 8.42
C ASP A 247 -20.15 27.35 9.54
N GLU A 248 -20.89 27.09 10.63
CA GLU A 248 -20.98 27.97 11.80
C GLU A 248 -19.77 27.84 12.75
N TRP A 249 -19.17 26.64 12.83
CA TRP A 249 -18.09 26.36 13.75
C TRP A 249 -16.85 27.21 13.46
N LYS A 250 -16.22 27.69 14.53
CA LYS A 250 -14.98 28.45 14.50
C LYS A 250 -14.03 27.84 15.52
N CYS A 251 -12.78 27.66 15.13
CA CYS A 251 -11.76 27.22 16.08
C CYS A 251 -11.49 28.31 17.12
N SER A 252 -11.43 27.92 18.39
CA SER A 252 -11.07 28.80 19.51
C SER A 252 -9.61 28.65 19.94
N GLN A 253 -8.91 27.66 19.40
CA GLN A 253 -7.55 27.29 19.77
C GLN A 253 -6.47 28.05 18.96
N MET A 254 -5.26 28.09 19.54
CA MET A 254 -4.11 28.79 18.95
C MET A 254 -3.40 28.03 17.82
N THR A 255 -3.59 26.71 17.73
CA THR A 255 -2.88 25.85 16.77
C THR A 255 -3.85 24.98 16.00
N THR A 256 -3.54 24.69 14.74
CA THR A 256 -4.35 23.79 13.89
C THR A 256 -4.50 22.40 14.51
N ALA A 257 -3.47 21.90 15.20
CA ALA A 257 -3.53 20.62 15.92
C ALA A 257 -4.61 20.65 17.02
N ASN A 258 -4.64 21.71 17.83
CA ASN A 258 -5.66 21.87 18.86
C ASN A 258 -7.04 22.13 18.24
N CYS A 259 -7.12 22.84 17.10
CA CYS A 259 -8.37 22.98 16.35
C CYS A 259 -8.93 21.63 15.87
N ALA A 260 -8.06 20.72 15.42
CA ALA A 260 -8.46 19.38 15.00
C ALA A 260 -9.00 18.56 16.17
N ILE A 261 -8.34 18.63 17.34
CA ILE A 261 -8.83 17.98 18.57
C ILE A 261 -10.16 18.58 19.03
N GLU A 262 -10.26 19.92 19.08
CA GLU A 262 -11.51 20.62 19.43
C GLU A 262 -12.65 20.21 18.49
N LEU A 263 -12.40 20.16 17.18
CA LEU A 263 -13.40 19.76 16.20
C LEU A 263 -13.82 18.29 16.41
N ALA A 264 -12.89 17.39 16.70
CA ALA A 264 -13.20 15.99 17.00
C ALA A 264 -14.05 15.86 18.27
N GLU A 265 -13.76 16.64 19.31
CA GLU A 265 -14.58 16.68 20.53
C GLU A 265 -16.00 17.17 20.27
N GLN A 266 -16.18 18.15 19.36
CA GLN A 266 -17.52 18.57 18.94
C GLN A 266 -18.23 17.49 18.12
N PHE A 267 -17.51 16.78 17.24
CA PHE A 267 -18.06 15.64 16.50
C PHE A 267 -18.56 14.54 17.44
N GLY A 268 -17.83 14.27 18.53
CA GLY A 268 -18.24 13.35 19.58
C GLY A 268 -19.49 13.84 20.33
N LYS A 269 -19.52 15.12 20.73
CA LYS A 269 -20.67 15.72 21.44
C LYS A 269 -21.95 15.73 20.61
N MET A 270 -21.82 15.89 19.29
CA MET A 270 -22.93 15.87 18.35
C MET A 270 -23.25 14.48 17.81
N GLU A 271 -22.59 13.44 18.33
CA GLU A 271 -22.82 12.04 17.95
C GLU A 271 -22.64 11.77 16.44
N PHE A 272 -21.74 12.51 15.79
CA PHE A 272 -21.23 12.12 14.47
C PHE A 272 -20.19 11.00 14.59
N TRP A 273 -19.45 11.01 15.70
CA TRP A 273 -18.48 10.00 16.12
C TRP A 273 -18.75 9.58 17.56
N GLN A 274 -18.27 8.40 17.96
CA GLN A 274 -18.26 8.03 19.38
C GLN A 274 -16.96 8.49 20.07
N GLU A 275 -16.95 8.43 21.41
CA GLU A 275 -15.82 8.86 22.24
C GLU A 275 -14.49 8.19 21.82
N GLY A 276 -14.52 6.92 21.43
CA GLY A 276 -13.34 6.20 20.97
C GLY A 276 -12.66 6.83 19.76
N ASP A 277 -13.42 7.43 18.83
CA ASP A 277 -12.83 8.13 17.68
C ASP A 277 -12.23 9.48 18.08
N VAL A 278 -12.81 10.16 19.06
CA VAL A 278 -12.25 11.41 19.61
C VAL A 278 -10.88 11.15 20.23
N ASP A 279 -10.76 10.07 21.00
CA ASP A 279 -9.49 9.66 21.59
C ASP A 279 -8.47 9.26 20.51
N LEU A 280 -8.90 8.52 19.49
CA LEU A 280 -8.02 8.16 18.37
C LEU A 280 -7.55 9.39 17.57
N VAL A 281 -8.35 10.46 17.43
CA VAL A 281 -7.88 11.71 16.83
C VAL A 281 -6.79 12.36 17.67
N LYS A 282 -6.93 12.36 19.01
CA LYS A 282 -5.89 12.87 19.90
C LYS A 282 -4.58 12.11 19.72
N GLU A 283 -4.65 10.78 19.61
CA GLU A 283 -3.48 9.93 19.34
C GLU A 283 -2.92 10.14 17.93
N TRP A 284 -3.77 10.29 16.91
CA TRP A 284 -3.34 10.63 15.54
C TRP A 284 -2.52 11.92 15.51
N ILE A 285 -3.04 12.99 16.12
CA ILE A 285 -2.36 14.28 16.21
C ILE A 285 -1.09 14.18 17.05
N HIS A 286 -1.11 13.44 18.16
CA HIS A 286 0.08 13.21 18.99
C HIS A 286 1.20 12.49 18.22
N ASP A 287 0.87 11.40 17.52
CA ASP A 287 1.80 10.62 16.71
C ASP A 287 2.39 11.48 15.58
N LEU A 288 1.59 12.33 14.92
CA LEU A 288 2.07 13.27 13.92
C LEU A 288 3.01 14.34 14.49
N ILE A 289 2.70 14.91 15.65
CA ILE A 289 3.58 15.86 16.34
C ILE A 289 4.88 15.16 16.73
N GLN A 290 4.83 13.92 17.20
CA GLN A 290 6.01 13.14 17.53
C GLN A 290 6.88 12.91 16.30
N ILE A 291 6.29 12.48 15.18
CA ILE A 291 6.99 12.30 13.90
C ILE A 291 7.62 13.62 13.44
N GLY A 292 6.85 14.71 13.43
CA GLY A 292 7.33 16.03 13.00
C GLY A 292 8.39 16.63 13.93
N SER A 293 8.34 16.34 15.23
CA SER A 293 9.36 16.76 16.20
C SER A 293 10.67 16.00 16.01
N VAL A 294 10.60 14.70 15.68
CA VAL A 294 11.77 13.92 15.28
C VAL A 294 12.38 14.51 14.00
N GLN A 295 11.56 14.75 12.97
CA GLN A 295 12.01 15.38 11.72
C GLN A 295 12.57 16.81 11.91
N LYS A 296 12.07 17.59 12.89
CA LYS A 296 12.60 18.93 13.24
C LYS A 296 13.85 18.89 14.12
N MET A 297 14.01 17.87 14.96
CA MET A 297 15.24 17.63 15.72
C MET A 297 16.37 17.15 14.80
N ASP A 298 16.04 16.63 13.62
CA ASP A 298 16.98 16.22 12.57
C ASP A 298 17.44 17.39 11.68
N ASN A 299 17.84 18.53 12.29
CA ASN A 299 18.72 19.50 11.62
C ASN A 299 20.13 18.89 11.48
N PHE A 300 20.28 18.07 10.44
CA PHE A 300 21.42 17.94 9.53
C PHE A 300 22.81 17.49 10.02
N GLN A 301 22.99 16.95 11.24
CA GLN A 301 24.30 16.36 11.58
C GLN A 301 24.25 14.98 12.27
N ASP A 302 23.24 14.68 13.09
CA ASP A 302 23.31 13.46 13.94
C ASP A 302 22.48 12.26 13.43
N PHE A 303 21.72 12.41 12.34
CA PHE A 303 21.12 11.28 11.61
C PHE A 303 21.87 10.90 10.31
N ILE A 304 22.79 11.77 9.87
CA ILE A 304 23.63 11.58 8.67
C ILE A 304 24.68 10.48 8.89
N GLU A 305 25.06 10.16 10.13
CA GLU A 305 26.09 9.13 10.37
C GLU A 305 25.59 7.66 10.31
N LEU A 306 24.29 7.39 10.29
CA LEU A 306 23.78 6.00 10.26
C LEU A 306 23.05 5.58 8.98
N CYS A 307 22.55 6.51 8.16
CA CYS A 307 21.83 6.18 6.92
C CYS A 307 22.50 6.69 5.63
N ASP A 308 23.52 7.56 5.70
CA ASP A 308 24.08 8.23 4.52
C ASP A 308 25.26 7.47 3.86
N LYS A 309 25.39 6.16 4.13
CA LYS A 309 26.36 5.30 3.43
C LYS A 309 25.76 4.28 2.46
N THR A 310 24.48 4.37 2.17
CA THR A 310 23.94 3.63 1.03
C THR A 310 22.86 4.44 0.33
N ASN A 311 23.23 5.02 -0.81
CA ASN A 311 22.32 5.28 -1.91
C ASN A 311 21.61 3.95 -2.24
N VAL A 312 20.45 3.67 -1.63
CA VAL A 312 19.68 2.46 -1.90
C VAL A 312 18.50 2.82 -2.78
N THR A 313 18.61 2.48 -4.06
CA THR A 313 17.59 2.67 -5.09
C THR A 313 16.57 1.51 -5.15
N GLY A 314 16.46 0.66 -4.12
CA GLY A 314 15.44 -0.40 -4.04
C GLY A 314 15.63 -1.45 -2.94
N TYR A 315 14.56 -2.20 -2.66
CA TYR A 315 14.50 -3.28 -1.67
C TYR A 315 14.52 -4.67 -2.33
N PHE A 316 15.19 -5.63 -1.68
CA PHE A 316 15.10 -7.06 -1.99
C PHE A 316 14.34 -7.81 -0.88
N ALA A 317 13.38 -8.67 -1.25
CA ALA A 317 12.95 -9.73 -0.35
C ALA A 317 13.60 -11.03 -0.77
N VAL A 318 14.04 -11.79 0.23
CA VAL A 318 14.57 -13.14 0.05
C VAL A 318 13.56 -14.09 0.66
N ALA A 319 13.01 -14.98 -0.15
CA ALA A 319 12.17 -16.08 0.30
C ALA A 319 12.90 -17.40 0.01
N ASP A 320 13.45 -18.01 1.07
CA ASP A 320 14.41 -19.13 0.99
C ASP A 320 15.56 -18.84 0.01
N ASP A 321 15.50 -19.38 -1.20
CA ASP A 321 16.56 -19.31 -2.21
C ASP A 321 16.24 -18.35 -3.38
N ALA A 322 15.13 -17.62 -3.30
CA ALA A 322 14.70 -16.67 -4.32
C ALA A 322 14.91 -15.22 -3.86
N MET A 323 15.69 -14.46 -4.63
CA MET A 323 15.80 -13.01 -4.48
C MET A 323 14.77 -12.33 -5.38
N LEU A 324 13.88 -11.54 -4.77
CA LEU A 324 12.88 -10.72 -5.45
C LEU A 324 13.24 -9.24 -5.27
N ASN A 325 13.31 -8.49 -6.38
CA ASN A 325 13.52 -7.04 -6.44
C ASN A 325 12.21 -6.34 -6.82
N PHE A 326 11.66 -5.50 -5.93
CA PHE A 326 10.32 -4.93 -6.12
C PHE A 326 10.28 -3.60 -6.88
N TRP A 327 11.41 -3.10 -7.39
CA TRP A 327 11.49 -1.76 -8.02
C TRP A 327 11.71 -1.77 -9.54
N GLN A 328 11.77 -2.95 -10.15
CA GLN A 328 11.75 -3.12 -11.60
C GLN A 328 10.66 -4.16 -11.91
N PRO A 329 9.93 -4.06 -13.04
CA PRO A 329 9.07 -5.16 -13.47
C PRO A 329 9.94 -6.40 -13.65
N ILE A 330 9.93 -7.28 -12.65
CA ILE A 330 10.59 -8.57 -12.76
C ILE A 330 9.74 -9.38 -13.71
N ASN A 331 10.34 -9.76 -14.84
CA ASN A 331 9.79 -10.86 -15.59
C ASN A 331 9.85 -12.08 -14.67
N LEU A 332 8.71 -12.52 -14.09
CA LEU A 332 8.61 -13.63 -13.14
C LEU A 332 9.09 -14.97 -13.73
N ASP A 333 9.34 -15.00 -15.03
CA ASP A 333 10.24 -15.94 -15.69
C ASP A 333 11.61 -16.09 -15.00
N MET A 334 12.13 -15.06 -14.32
CA MET A 334 13.47 -14.97 -13.75
C MET A 334 13.49 -15.08 -12.23
N VAL A 335 12.80 -16.08 -11.67
CA VAL A 335 13.07 -16.52 -10.29
C VAL A 335 14.09 -17.66 -10.36
N PHE A 336 15.31 -17.41 -9.88
CA PHE A 336 16.40 -18.38 -9.91
C PHE A 336 16.90 -18.70 -8.50
N HIS A 337 17.04 -19.99 -8.23
CA HIS A 337 17.81 -20.50 -7.10
C HIS A 337 19.31 -20.44 -7.45
N GLN A 338 20.05 -19.51 -6.87
CA GLN A 338 21.45 -19.21 -7.27
C GLN A 338 22.39 -20.44 -7.19
N TRP A 339 22.20 -21.31 -6.20
CA TRP A 339 22.98 -22.55 -6.06
C TRP A 339 22.64 -23.63 -7.09
N GLY A 340 21.38 -23.71 -7.50
CA GLY A 340 20.91 -24.65 -8.52
C GLY A 340 21.65 -24.45 -9.83
N THR A 341 21.75 -23.22 -10.30
CA THR A 341 22.45 -22.86 -11.55
C THR A 341 23.95 -23.20 -11.50
N LYS A 342 24.62 -22.97 -10.36
CA LYS A 342 26.03 -23.34 -10.16
C LYS A 342 26.24 -24.86 -10.17
N SER A 343 25.26 -25.63 -9.69
CA SER A 343 25.35 -27.09 -9.59
C SER A 343 24.71 -27.81 -10.78
N ALA A 344 24.09 -27.10 -11.71
CA ALA A 344 23.56 -27.65 -12.95
C ALA A 344 24.68 -28.29 -13.81
N VAL A 345 25.89 -27.76 -13.69
CA VAL A 345 27.08 -28.25 -14.42
C VAL A 345 27.66 -29.53 -13.81
N SER A 346 27.38 -29.82 -12.54
CA SER A 346 27.93 -30.99 -11.83
C SER A 346 27.08 -32.26 -11.98
N GLY A 347 26.00 -32.21 -12.77
CA GLY A 347 25.19 -33.38 -13.05
C GLY A 347 24.31 -33.80 -11.86
N ARG A 348 24.15 -35.11 -11.70
CA ARG A 348 23.51 -35.71 -10.52
C ARG A 348 24.42 -35.51 -9.31
N GLY A 349 24.09 -34.58 -8.43
CA GLY A 349 24.78 -34.40 -7.15
C GLY A 349 24.51 -35.53 -6.15
N PRO A 350 25.14 -35.46 -4.97
CA PRO A 350 25.22 -36.56 -4.00
C PRO A 350 23.88 -36.95 -3.36
N TRP A 351 22.81 -36.22 -3.69
CA TRP A 351 21.49 -36.41 -3.12
C TRP A 351 20.61 -37.36 -3.94
N TRP A 352 20.71 -37.33 -5.28
CA TRP A 352 19.95 -38.18 -6.18
C TRP A 352 20.13 -39.68 -5.95
N PRO A 353 21.35 -40.19 -5.65
CA PRO A 353 21.56 -41.62 -5.38
C PRO A 353 21.02 -42.08 -4.02
N LYS A 354 20.55 -41.16 -3.15
CA LYS A 354 19.96 -41.52 -1.86
C LYS A 354 18.52 -41.96 -2.05
N PHE A 355 18.04 -42.83 -1.15
CA PHE A 355 16.70 -43.44 -1.19
C PHE A 355 15.52 -42.45 -1.26
N VAL A 356 15.76 -41.17 -0.99
CA VAL A 356 14.72 -40.13 -0.98
C VAL A 356 14.68 -39.34 -2.27
N GLY A 357 15.80 -39.16 -2.97
CA GLY A 357 15.88 -38.06 -3.94
C GLY A 357 15.31 -38.29 -5.30
N GLN A 358 15.82 -39.29 -5.97
CA GLN A 358 15.22 -39.75 -7.22
C GLN A 358 13.76 -40.18 -6.99
N ALA A 359 13.48 -40.90 -5.89
CA ALA A 359 12.14 -41.38 -5.56
C ALA A 359 11.14 -40.23 -5.30
N ALA A 360 11.55 -39.17 -4.59
CA ALA A 360 10.69 -38.00 -4.37
C ALA A 360 10.37 -37.26 -5.67
N MET A 361 11.37 -37.08 -6.55
CA MET A 361 11.15 -36.45 -7.85
C MET A 361 10.24 -37.31 -8.75
N GLU A 362 10.45 -38.64 -8.79
CA GLU A 362 9.58 -39.56 -9.53
C GLU A 362 8.14 -39.56 -9.01
N ASN A 363 7.96 -39.47 -7.69
CA ASN A 363 6.63 -39.32 -7.09
C ASN A 363 5.97 -37.97 -7.43
N ALA A 364 6.73 -36.88 -7.44
CA ALA A 364 6.24 -35.58 -7.86
C ALA A 364 5.78 -35.60 -9.32
N ILE A 365 6.58 -36.18 -10.23
CA ILE A 365 6.20 -36.36 -11.64
C ILE A 365 4.93 -37.21 -11.75
N LYS A 366 4.83 -38.30 -10.98
CA LYS A 366 3.64 -39.17 -10.99
C LYS A 366 2.39 -38.44 -10.51
N MET A 367 2.50 -37.63 -9.44
CA MET A 367 1.41 -36.80 -8.94
C MET A 367 0.93 -35.81 -9.98
N VAL A 368 1.87 -35.14 -10.66
CA VAL A 368 1.56 -34.12 -11.66
C VAL A 368 0.96 -34.74 -12.94
N LYS A 369 1.38 -35.96 -13.32
CA LYS A 369 0.80 -36.68 -14.46
C LYS A 369 -0.58 -37.29 -14.20
N ASP A 370 -0.95 -37.54 -12.93
CA ASP A 370 -2.28 -38.04 -12.60
C ASP A 370 -3.29 -36.88 -12.57
N GLU A 371 -4.15 -36.81 -13.58
CA GLU A 371 -5.17 -35.75 -13.74
C GLU A 371 -6.17 -35.69 -12.58
N ARG A 372 -6.25 -36.76 -11.76
CA ARG A 372 -7.08 -36.76 -10.54
C ARG A 372 -6.42 -36.03 -9.37
N ASN A 373 -5.09 -35.89 -9.39
CA ASN A 373 -4.30 -35.22 -8.35
C ASN A 373 -3.81 -33.83 -8.78
N CYS A 374 -3.58 -33.61 -10.08
CA CYS A 374 -3.15 -32.34 -10.64
C CYS A 374 -4.33 -31.64 -11.33
N SER A 375 -4.85 -30.58 -10.70
CA SER A 375 -5.95 -29.77 -11.24
C SER A 375 -5.61 -29.18 -12.61
N LYS A 376 -6.63 -28.70 -13.36
CA LYS A 376 -6.42 -28.00 -14.64
C LYS A 376 -5.43 -26.83 -14.54
N ILE A 377 -5.39 -26.15 -13.39
CA ILE A 377 -4.42 -25.08 -13.12
C ILE A 377 -3.02 -25.65 -12.99
N CYS A 378 -2.84 -26.74 -12.25
CA CYS A 378 -1.57 -27.46 -12.13
C CYS A 378 -1.05 -27.95 -13.50
N GLN A 379 -1.92 -28.50 -14.35
CA GLN A 379 -1.56 -28.92 -15.71
C GLN A 379 -1.09 -27.73 -16.56
N LYS A 380 -1.86 -26.65 -16.55
CA LYS A 380 -1.51 -25.41 -17.26
C LYS A 380 -0.17 -24.83 -16.78
N THR A 381 0.10 -24.88 -15.48
CA THR A 381 1.38 -24.43 -14.92
C THR A 381 2.56 -25.25 -15.45
N ILE A 382 2.39 -26.56 -15.66
CA ILE A 382 3.43 -27.43 -16.20
C ILE A 382 3.65 -27.18 -17.69
N GLU A 383 2.58 -26.95 -18.44
CA GLU A 383 2.66 -26.53 -19.84
C GLU A 383 3.39 -25.19 -19.99
N GLU A 384 3.02 -24.20 -19.17
CA GLU A 384 3.70 -22.90 -19.13
C GLU A 384 5.18 -23.05 -18.74
N TYR A 385 5.49 -23.91 -17.76
CA TYR A 385 6.86 -24.21 -17.38
C TYR A 385 7.65 -24.84 -18.54
N GLN A 386 7.07 -25.81 -19.25
CA GLN A 386 7.69 -26.42 -20.43
C GLN A 386 7.95 -25.40 -21.54
N GLN A 387 6.99 -24.53 -21.84
CA GLN A 387 7.16 -23.47 -22.85
C GLN A 387 8.30 -22.51 -22.48
N ARG A 388 8.47 -22.21 -21.18
CA ARG A 388 9.58 -21.39 -20.70
C ARG A 388 10.93 -22.10 -20.80
N LEU A 389 10.99 -23.41 -20.55
CA LEU A 389 12.20 -24.22 -20.76
C LEU A 389 12.63 -24.24 -22.24
N LEU A 390 11.66 -24.41 -23.16
CA LEU A 390 11.89 -24.38 -24.61
C LEU A 390 12.38 -23.01 -25.08
N LYS A 391 11.71 -21.93 -24.67
CA LYS A 391 12.10 -20.55 -25.01
C LYS A 391 13.54 -20.23 -24.58
N ARG A 392 14.02 -20.88 -23.52
CA ARG A 392 15.38 -20.73 -23.00
C ARG A 392 16.39 -21.72 -23.55
N LYS A 393 15.97 -22.65 -24.40
CA LYS A 393 16.82 -23.72 -24.95
C LYS A 393 17.44 -24.59 -23.86
N ILE A 394 16.75 -24.74 -22.72
CA ILE A 394 17.16 -25.68 -21.65
C ILE A 394 16.76 -27.10 -22.06
N ILE A 395 15.63 -27.22 -22.76
CA ILE A 395 15.17 -28.44 -23.39
C ILE A 395 14.95 -28.21 -24.89
N ASN A 396 15.04 -29.27 -25.68
CA ASN A 396 14.72 -29.25 -27.11
C ASN A 396 13.22 -29.52 -27.37
N GLU A 397 12.74 -29.27 -28.58
CA GLU A 397 11.32 -29.50 -28.96
C GLU A 397 10.86 -30.95 -28.79
N SER A 398 11.79 -31.90 -28.78
CA SER A 398 11.52 -33.33 -28.52
C SER A 398 11.45 -33.69 -27.02
N GLU A 399 11.70 -32.73 -26.13
CA GLU A 399 11.75 -32.90 -24.68
C GLU A 399 10.57 -32.18 -24.00
N THR A 400 10.26 -32.61 -22.77
CA THR A 400 9.21 -32.07 -21.91
C THR A 400 9.77 -31.54 -20.60
N ALA A 401 8.95 -30.79 -19.84
CA ALA A 401 9.31 -30.42 -18.47
C ALA A 401 9.64 -31.64 -17.58
N PHE A 402 8.94 -32.76 -17.79
CA PHE A 402 9.19 -33.98 -17.03
C PHE A 402 10.50 -34.65 -17.41
N THR A 403 10.85 -34.69 -18.69
CA THR A 403 12.13 -35.26 -19.11
C THR A 403 13.29 -34.44 -18.56
N GLU A 404 13.13 -33.11 -18.42
CA GLU A 404 14.12 -32.27 -17.72
C GLU A 404 14.26 -32.65 -16.25
N MET A 405 13.16 -32.77 -15.51
CA MET A 405 13.18 -33.21 -14.11
C MET A 405 13.85 -34.59 -13.94
N GLN A 406 13.64 -35.49 -14.90
CA GLN A 406 14.23 -36.84 -14.94
C GLN A 406 15.73 -36.86 -15.31
N LYS A 407 16.31 -35.74 -15.73
CA LYS A 407 17.78 -35.62 -15.83
C LYS A 407 18.41 -35.62 -14.44
N PHE A 408 17.63 -35.37 -13.39
CA PHE A 408 18.05 -35.35 -11.98
C PHE A 408 19.24 -34.42 -11.77
N GLN A 409 19.13 -33.23 -12.36
CA GLN A 409 20.18 -32.24 -12.26
C GLN A 409 20.03 -31.48 -10.94
N ASN A 410 21.12 -31.08 -10.29
CA ASN A 410 21.02 -30.46 -8.96
C ASN A 410 20.18 -29.17 -8.91
N TRP A 411 19.96 -28.52 -10.04
CA TRP A 411 19.10 -27.34 -10.10
C TRP A 411 17.60 -27.66 -9.99
N THR A 412 17.19 -28.94 -10.05
CA THR A 412 15.80 -29.38 -9.97
C THR A 412 15.35 -29.78 -8.55
N VAL A 413 16.19 -29.68 -7.52
CA VAL A 413 15.83 -29.94 -6.12
C VAL A 413 16.23 -28.74 -5.27
N SER A 414 15.27 -28.08 -4.63
CA SER A 414 15.54 -27.30 -3.41
C SER A 414 15.20 -28.18 -2.20
N ASP A 415 16.03 -28.10 -1.16
CA ASP A 415 15.78 -28.58 0.21
C ASP A 415 15.84 -30.08 0.53
N VAL A 416 17.04 -30.67 0.75
CA VAL A 416 17.16 -31.87 1.62
C VAL A 416 18.46 -31.88 2.48
N PRO A 417 18.40 -32.22 3.80
CA PRO A 417 19.23 -31.64 4.86
C PRO A 417 20.61 -32.29 5.07
N VAL A 418 21.46 -31.61 5.85
CA VAL A 418 22.72 -32.15 6.37
C VAL A 418 22.48 -32.92 7.68
N ASN A 419 22.96 -34.16 7.69
CA ASN A 419 22.80 -35.14 8.75
C ASN A 419 23.75 -34.85 9.94
N GLY A 420 23.20 -34.49 11.10
CA GLY A 420 23.95 -34.25 12.35
C GLY A 420 24.53 -35.49 13.04
N TYR A 421 24.39 -36.70 12.44
CA TYR A 421 24.88 -37.95 13.02
C TYR A 421 26.35 -38.28 12.73
N ASN A 422 27.05 -37.52 11.87
CA ASN A 422 28.48 -37.74 11.56
C ASN A 422 29.46 -36.97 12.46
N LEU A 423 28.98 -36.26 13.46
CA LEU A 423 29.82 -35.69 14.53
C LEU A 423 29.55 -36.56 15.77
N GLY A 424 30.57 -37.29 16.21
CA GLY A 424 30.48 -38.35 17.22
C GLY A 424 29.79 -37.96 18.55
N PRO A 425 29.62 -38.91 19.48
CA PRO A 425 28.70 -38.76 20.59
C PRO A 425 29.09 -37.58 21.49
N SER A 426 28.21 -36.58 21.62
CA SER A 426 28.35 -35.52 22.60
C SER A 426 27.07 -35.36 23.42
N ALA A 427 27.25 -35.07 24.70
CA ALA A 427 26.27 -35.21 25.78
C ALA A 427 24.95 -34.41 25.57
N PRO A 428 23.84 -34.85 26.22
CA PRO A 428 22.53 -34.19 26.11
C PRO A 428 22.63 -32.73 26.58
N GLY A 429 22.33 -31.80 25.68
CA GLY A 429 22.39 -30.34 25.94
C GLY A 429 23.47 -29.58 25.17
N SER A 430 24.35 -30.24 24.43
CA SER A 430 25.50 -29.59 23.75
C SER A 430 25.32 -29.24 22.26
N ARG A 431 24.12 -29.33 21.68
CA ARG A 431 23.89 -29.09 20.23
C ARG A 431 23.67 -27.63 19.80
N ALA A 432 23.89 -26.64 20.67
CA ALA A 432 23.56 -25.24 20.35
C ALA A 432 24.76 -24.29 20.19
N TRP A 433 26.00 -24.73 20.38
CA TRP A 433 27.12 -23.80 20.66
C TRP A 433 28.31 -23.80 19.69
N SER A 434 28.17 -24.31 18.47
CA SER A 434 29.33 -24.42 17.56
C SER A 434 29.09 -23.94 16.12
N LEU A 435 28.15 -23.02 15.86
CA LEU A 435 28.02 -22.42 14.53
C LEU A 435 28.31 -20.92 14.51
N VAL A 436 27.98 -20.18 15.58
CA VAL A 436 28.26 -18.73 15.67
C VAL A 436 29.76 -18.44 15.69
N LYS A 437 30.58 -19.31 16.30
CA LYS A 437 32.05 -19.20 16.28
C LYS A 437 32.71 -19.52 14.93
N PHE A 438 31.97 -20.13 14.00
CA PHE A 438 32.52 -20.57 12.71
C PHE A 438 31.97 -19.80 11.51
N TYR A 439 31.07 -18.83 11.74
CA TYR A 439 30.65 -17.91 10.68
C TYR A 439 31.63 -16.73 10.60
N SER A 440 32.41 -16.72 9.52
CA SER A 440 33.38 -15.67 9.19
C SER A 440 32.81 -14.80 8.06
N GLU A 441 33.13 -13.51 8.05
CA GLU A 441 32.89 -12.62 6.91
C GLU A 441 33.57 -13.09 5.61
N ASN A 442 34.54 -14.02 5.71
CA ASN A 442 35.19 -14.68 4.58
C ASN A 442 34.41 -15.90 4.05
N ALA A 443 33.33 -16.34 4.72
CA ALA A 443 32.49 -17.47 4.31
C ALA A 443 31.31 -17.02 3.43
N ALA A 444 31.57 -16.14 2.46
CA ALA A 444 30.57 -15.39 1.68
C ALA A 444 29.59 -16.23 0.82
N PHE A 445 29.67 -17.57 0.88
CA PHE A 445 28.88 -18.47 0.03
C PHE A 445 28.31 -19.69 0.78
N TYR A 446 28.24 -19.67 2.10
CA TYR A 446 27.50 -20.68 2.88
C TYR A 446 26.15 -20.15 3.35
N HIS A 447 25.13 -21.00 3.23
CA HIS A 447 23.75 -20.75 3.64
C HIS A 447 23.68 -20.31 5.11
N PRO A 448 23.05 -19.16 5.44
CA PRO A 448 22.70 -18.87 6.82
C PRO A 448 21.63 -19.89 7.26
N VAL A 449 22.03 -20.85 8.10
CA VAL A 449 21.13 -21.86 8.68
C VAL A 449 19.91 -21.15 9.30
N LYS A 450 18.70 -21.69 9.06
CA LYS A 450 17.43 -21.19 9.61
C LYS A 450 17.57 -20.86 11.12
N LEU A 451 17.65 -19.57 11.43
CA LEU A 451 18.09 -19.06 12.74
C LEU A 451 17.02 -19.06 13.84
N SER A 452 15.77 -19.45 13.55
CA SER A 452 14.68 -19.34 14.53
C SER A 452 14.87 -20.24 15.76
N GLN A 453 15.85 -21.16 15.75
CA GLN A 453 16.09 -22.10 16.83
C GLN A 453 17.41 -21.90 17.60
N ILE A 454 18.28 -20.95 17.23
CA ILE A 454 19.68 -20.97 17.70
C ILE A 454 20.13 -19.77 18.56
N VAL A 455 19.43 -18.63 18.59
CA VAL A 455 19.90 -17.48 19.39
C VAL A 455 18.76 -16.78 20.12
N SER A 456 18.75 -16.90 21.45
CA SER A 456 17.78 -16.24 22.35
C SER A 456 18.17 -14.78 22.67
N ASN A 457 19.39 -14.35 22.35
CA ASN A 457 19.88 -12.99 22.56
C ASN A 457 19.73 -12.11 21.31
N LEU A 458 19.01 -11.00 21.45
CA LEU A 458 18.71 -10.04 20.38
C LEU A 458 19.96 -9.32 19.84
N GLU A 459 20.96 -9.05 20.69
CA GLU A 459 22.14 -8.27 20.32
C GLU A 459 23.10 -9.07 19.42
N GLU A 460 23.24 -10.38 19.69
CA GLU A 460 24.01 -11.28 18.84
C GLU A 460 23.32 -11.53 17.50
N ARG A 461 21.98 -11.60 17.50
CA ARG A 461 21.18 -11.68 16.28
C ARG A 461 21.37 -10.43 15.41
N TYR A 462 21.41 -9.24 16.02
CA TYR A 462 21.68 -7.99 15.32
C TYR A 462 23.08 -7.99 14.69
N LYS A 463 24.13 -8.32 15.47
CA LYS A 463 25.52 -8.40 14.97
C LYS A 463 25.66 -9.38 13.80
N TYR A 464 25.00 -10.53 13.88
CA TYR A 464 24.97 -11.51 12.80
C TYR A 464 24.30 -10.96 11.53
N CYS A 465 23.08 -10.43 11.64
CA CYS A 465 22.34 -9.88 10.49
C CYS A 465 23.11 -8.75 9.81
N THR A 466 23.72 -7.85 10.60
CA THR A 466 24.55 -6.76 10.08
C THR A 466 25.77 -7.29 9.30
N THR A 467 26.38 -8.38 9.76
CA THR A 467 27.55 -8.98 9.09
C THR A 467 27.17 -9.59 7.73
N VAL A 468 26.05 -10.31 7.67
CA VAL A 468 25.52 -10.88 6.41
C VAL A 468 25.20 -9.78 5.39
N VAL A 469 24.47 -8.75 5.81
CA VAL A 469 24.09 -7.63 4.91
C VAL A 469 25.32 -6.91 4.36
N LYS A 470 26.35 -6.69 5.18
CA LYS A 470 27.61 -6.06 4.74
C LYS A 470 28.37 -6.93 3.73
N ALA A 471 28.46 -8.24 3.95
CA ALA A 471 29.11 -9.17 3.03
C ALA A 471 28.42 -9.21 1.65
N TYR A 472 27.09 -9.30 1.64
CA TYR A 472 26.31 -9.31 0.39
C TYR A 472 26.39 -7.99 -0.37
N ASN A 473 26.41 -6.85 0.33
CA ASN A 473 26.59 -5.54 -0.30
C ASN A 473 27.94 -5.46 -1.05
N LYS A 474 29.02 -5.93 -0.40
CA LYS A 474 30.36 -5.96 -0.98
C LYS A 474 30.45 -6.84 -2.24
N VAL A 475 29.82 -8.01 -2.23
CA VAL A 475 29.84 -8.97 -3.35
C VAL A 475 28.98 -8.50 -4.53
N LEU A 476 27.76 -8.01 -4.27
CA LEU A 476 26.78 -7.76 -5.34
C LEU A 476 26.89 -6.37 -5.98
N PHE A 477 27.30 -5.36 -5.22
CA PHE A 477 27.21 -3.97 -5.70
C PHE A 477 28.58 -3.30 -5.89
N LYS A 478 29.61 -3.76 -5.19
CA LYS A 478 30.95 -3.14 -5.30
C LYS A 478 31.84 -3.76 -6.36
N ASN A 479 31.48 -4.91 -6.95
CA ASN A 479 32.24 -5.61 -7.98
C ASN A 479 33.75 -5.68 -7.70
N GLU A 480 34.12 -5.76 -6.41
CA GLU A 480 35.52 -5.92 -6.03
C GLU A 480 35.96 -7.31 -6.50
N LYS A 481 37.02 -7.36 -7.33
CA LYS A 481 37.64 -8.63 -7.70
C LYS A 481 38.07 -9.34 -6.42
N PHE A 482 37.34 -10.37 -6.03
CA PHE A 482 37.80 -11.34 -5.04
C PHE A 482 38.81 -12.25 -5.75
N GLU A 483 40.07 -11.83 -5.77
CA GLU A 483 41.16 -12.79 -6.01
C GLU A 483 41.22 -13.68 -4.76
N ASN A 484 41.16 -15.00 -4.98
CA ASN A 484 41.14 -16.03 -3.95
C ASN A 484 42.28 -15.81 -2.94
N GLY A 485 41.98 -15.14 -1.83
CA GLY A 485 42.82 -15.06 -0.65
C GLY A 485 42.78 -16.38 0.12
N ILE A 486 43.25 -17.46 -0.51
CA ILE A 486 43.95 -18.51 0.23
C ILE A 486 45.43 -18.18 0.04
N GLU A 487 45.92 -17.17 0.78
CA GLU A 487 47.35 -17.11 1.03
C GLU A 487 47.73 -18.35 1.86
N LYS A 488 48.82 -18.97 1.44
CA LYS A 488 49.28 -20.32 1.77
C LYS A 488 49.85 -20.49 3.19
N GLU A 489 49.54 -19.61 4.10
CA GLU A 489 50.05 -19.63 5.47
C GLU A 489 48.83 -19.37 6.36
N ILE A 490 48.22 -20.39 6.97
CA ILE A 490 48.68 -21.00 8.22
C ILE A 490 47.70 -22.14 8.56
N TYR A 491 48.26 -23.22 9.12
CA TYR A 491 47.59 -24.37 9.75
C TYR A 491 46.75 -24.00 10.96
#